data_AF-A0A6M0RIA5-F1
#
_entry.id   AF-A0A6M0RIA5-F1
#
_cell.length_a   1.000
_cell.length_b   1.000
_cell.length_c   1.000
_cell.angle_alpha   90.00
_cell.angle_beta   90.00
_cell.angle_gamma   90.00
#
_symmetry.space_group_name_H-M   'P 1'
#
loop_
_entity.id
_entity.type
_entity.pdbx_description
1 polymer ?
#
loop_
_entity_poly.entity_id
_entity_poly.type
_entity_poly.pdbx_seq_one_letter_code
_entity_poly.pdbx_strand_id
1 'polypeptide(L)'
;MNKEALSSWVKEQIKNQTCAALGRRIGVASQTISEWRDMKCNSLRHESVLALSVYRKEQVAATYEWLQMEPISSPAVDLHEEVAALKLVVAQLQEALAA
;
A
#
# COMPACT_ATOMS: atom_id res chain seq x y z
N MET A 1 -13.40 -2.87 7.15
CA MET A 1 -12.94 -2.13 5.95
C MET A 1 -13.88 -0.97 5.65
N ASN A 2 -13.34 0.24 5.55
CA ASN A 2 -14.04 1.48 5.22
C ASN A 2 -14.23 1.62 3.69
N LYS A 3 -15.37 1.12 3.20
CA LYS A 3 -15.74 1.15 1.77
C LYS A 3 -16.03 2.56 1.26
N GLU A 4 -16.54 3.44 2.13
CA GLU A 4 -16.94 4.79 1.79
C GLU A 4 -15.73 5.67 1.50
N ALA A 5 -14.69 5.56 2.33
CA ALA A 5 -13.41 6.24 2.12
C ALA A 5 -12.76 5.78 0.81
N LEU A 6 -12.75 4.46 0.55
CA LEU A 6 -12.22 3.89 -0.68
C LEU A 6 -13.01 4.35 -1.92
N SER A 7 -14.34 4.27 -1.88
CA SER A 7 -15.21 4.71 -2.99
C SER A 7 -15.04 6.20 -3.30
N SER A 8 -15.02 7.03 -2.25
CA SER A 8 -14.83 8.48 -2.39
C SER A 8 -13.47 8.79 -2.99
N TRP A 9 -12.41 8.13 -2.52
CA TRP A 9 -11.08 8.27 -3.09
C TRP A 9 -11.03 7.85 -4.56
N VAL A 10 -11.62 6.71 -4.94
CA VAL A 10 -11.68 6.29 -6.35
C VAL A 10 -12.43 7.32 -7.19
N LYS A 11 -13.56 7.83 -6.72
CA LYS A 11 -14.34 8.87 -7.41
C LYS A 11 -13.52 10.13 -7.66
N GLU A 12 -12.76 10.59 -6.68
CA GLU A 12 -11.82 11.71 -6.83
C GLU A 12 -10.73 11.41 -7.87
N GLN A 13 -10.13 10.22 -7.82
CA GLN A 13 -9.07 9.83 -8.75
C GLN A 13 -9.55 9.68 -10.20
N ILE A 14 -10.81 9.33 -10.44
CA ILE A 14 -11.37 9.14 -11.79
C ILE A 14 -12.07 10.39 -12.34
N LYS A 15 -12.09 11.52 -11.62
CA LYS A 15 -12.65 12.79 -12.17
C LYS A 15 -12.00 13.17 -13.51
N ASN A 16 -10.71 12.91 -13.65
CA ASN A 16 -9.89 13.30 -14.81
C ASN A 16 -9.37 12.10 -15.63
N GLN A 17 -9.81 10.88 -15.33
CA GLN A 17 -9.34 9.66 -16.01
C GLN A 17 -10.32 8.49 -15.84
N THR A 18 -10.17 7.43 -16.63
CA THR A 18 -11.04 6.25 -16.52
C THR A 18 -10.58 5.27 -15.43
N CYS A 19 -11.48 4.38 -14.98
CA CYS A 19 -11.12 3.26 -14.10
C CYS A 19 -9.98 2.40 -14.68
N ALA A 20 -9.92 2.26 -16.01
CA ALA A 20 -8.85 1.52 -16.69
C ALA A 20 -7.50 2.25 -16.62
N ALA A 21 -7.49 3.57 -16.75
CA ALA A 21 -6.28 4.36 -16.60
C ALA A 21 -5.76 4.33 -15.15
N LEU A 22 -6.64 4.48 -14.16
CA LEU A 22 -6.30 4.36 -12.74
C LEU A 22 -5.78 2.96 -12.41
N GLY A 23 -6.48 1.92 -12.89
CA GLY A 23 -6.09 0.53 -12.71
C GLY A 23 -4.69 0.24 -13.25
N ARG A 24 -4.34 0.74 -14.44
CA ARG A 24 -2.98 0.61 -14.99
C ARG A 24 -1.90 1.29 -14.14
N ARG A 25 -2.20 2.43 -13.51
CA ARG A 25 -1.24 3.15 -12.66
C ARG A 25 -1.01 2.47 -11.31
N ILE A 26 -2.05 1.89 -10.74
CA ILE A 26 -1.97 1.18 -9.45
C ILE A 26 -1.51 -0.27 -9.65
N GLY A 27 -1.71 -0.86 -10.84
CA GLY A 27 -1.47 -2.30 -11.07
C GLY A 27 -2.66 -3.17 -10.65
N VAL A 28 -3.88 -2.64 -10.76
CA VAL A 28 -5.13 -3.32 -10.37
C VAL A 28 -6.08 -3.36 -11.56
N ALA A 29 -6.84 -4.45 -11.71
CA ALA A 29 -7.78 -4.59 -12.81
C ALA A 29 -8.84 -3.48 -12.79
N SER A 30 -9.21 -2.96 -13.97
CA SER A 30 -10.21 -1.89 -14.11
C SER A 30 -11.57 -2.26 -13.52
N GLN A 31 -11.92 -3.55 -13.56
CA GLN A 31 -13.12 -4.10 -12.95
C GLN A 31 -13.09 -3.95 -11.43
N THR A 32 -11.95 -4.28 -10.81
CA THR A 32 -11.74 -4.13 -9.36
C THR A 32 -11.82 -2.65 -8.94
N ILE A 33 -11.25 -1.72 -9.73
CA ILE A 33 -11.41 -0.28 -9.48
C ILE A 33 -12.89 0.15 -9.53
N SER A 34 -13.66 -0.42 -10.46
CA SER A 34 -15.10 -0.14 -10.56
C SER A 34 -15.88 -0.72 -9.37
N GLU A 35 -15.49 -1.88 -8.86
CA GLU A 35 -16.06 -2.46 -7.64
C GLU A 35 -15.75 -1.64 -6.39
N TRP A 36 -14.55 -1.05 -6.30
CA TRP A 36 -14.18 -0.12 -5.23
C TRP A 36 -15.04 1.15 -5.29
N ARG A 37 -15.19 1.74 -6.48
CA ARG A 37 -16.06 2.90 -6.73
C ARG A 37 -17.50 2.62 -6.30
N ASP A 38 -18.02 1.44 -6.65
CA ASP A 38 -19.42 1.07 -6.43
C ASP A 38 -19.67 0.41 -5.05
N MET A 39 -18.66 0.39 -4.17
CA MET A 39 -18.71 -0.22 -2.82
C MET A 39 -19.07 -1.72 -2.82
N LYS A 40 -18.83 -2.42 -3.94
CA LYS A 40 -19.12 -3.86 -4.12
C LYS A 40 -18.03 -4.77 -3.53
N CYS A 41 -16.90 -4.21 -3.14
CA CYS A 41 -15.79 -4.91 -2.50
C CYS A 41 -16.06 -5.05 -0.98
N ASN A 42 -16.00 -6.29 -0.46
CA ASN A 42 -16.14 -6.58 0.97
C ASN A 42 -14.80 -6.60 1.72
N SER A 43 -13.73 -6.94 1.02
CA SER A 43 -12.36 -6.94 1.54
C SER A 43 -11.38 -6.73 0.39
N LEU A 44 -10.24 -6.13 0.70
CA LEU A 44 -9.10 -5.99 -0.20
C LEU A 44 -8.11 -7.10 0.06
N ARG A 45 -7.55 -7.67 -1.01
CA ARG A 45 -6.39 -8.56 -0.89
C ARG A 45 -5.16 -7.76 -0.51
N HIS A 46 -4.19 -8.39 0.15
CA HIS A 46 -2.95 -7.75 0.58
C HIS A 46 -2.25 -7.02 -0.57
N GLU A 47 -2.19 -7.64 -1.75
CA GLU A 47 -1.53 -7.09 -2.93
C GLU A 47 -2.20 -5.80 -3.40
N SER A 48 -3.52 -5.69 -3.25
CA SER A 48 -4.24 -4.45 -3.55
C SER A 48 -3.96 -3.35 -2.53
N VAL A 49 -3.80 -3.70 -1.25
CA VAL A 49 -3.39 -2.74 -0.21
C VAL A 49 -1.96 -2.27 -0.43
N LEU A 50 -1.03 -3.17 -0.77
CA LEU A 50 0.33 -2.83 -1.16
C LEU A 50 0.35 -1.88 -2.36
N ALA A 51 -0.35 -2.23 -3.43
CA ALA A 51 -0.45 -1.41 -4.64
C ALA A 51 -1.01 0.01 -4.34
N LEU A 52 -2.03 0.09 -3.48
CA LEU A 52 -2.58 1.37 -3.02
C LEU A 52 -1.56 2.19 -2.21
N SER A 53 -0.83 1.56 -1.28
CA SER A 53 0.18 2.24 -0.47
C SER A 53 1.30 2.84 -1.32
N VAL A 54 1.76 2.08 -2.35
CA VAL A 54 2.77 2.53 -3.29
C VAL A 54 2.28 3.71 -4.12
N TYR A 55 1.05 3.62 -4.65
CA TYR A 55 0.46 4.72 -5.43
C TYR A 55 0.25 5.98 -4.59
N ARG A 56 -0.18 5.82 -3.34
CA ARG A 56 -0.38 6.91 -2.37
C ARG A 56 0.91 7.42 -1.74
N LYS A 57 2.05 6.77 -2.02
CA LYS A 57 3.38 7.09 -1.48
C LYS A 57 3.40 7.12 0.04
N GLU A 58 2.74 6.15 0.67
CA GLU A 58 2.65 6.03 2.11
C GLU A 58 3.06 4.61 2.56
N GLN A 59 3.24 4.44 3.87
CA GLN A 59 3.48 3.12 4.42
C GLN A 59 2.22 2.25 4.32
N VAL A 60 2.42 0.95 4.10
CA VAL A 60 1.34 -0.05 4.03
C VAL A 60 0.44 0.00 5.25
N ALA A 61 1.01 0.19 6.45
CA ALA A 61 0.26 0.33 7.70
C ALA A 61 -0.73 1.51 7.67
N ALA A 62 -0.31 2.67 7.15
CA ALA A 62 -1.20 3.83 7.00
C ALA A 62 -2.37 3.54 6.04
N THR A 63 -2.14 2.74 4.99
CA THR A 63 -3.21 2.30 4.09
C THR A 63 -4.18 1.34 4.79
N TYR A 64 -3.68 0.42 5.63
CA TYR A 64 -4.51 -0.46 6.46
C TYR A 64 -5.38 0.33 7.45
N GLU A 65 -4.79 1.29 8.16
CA GLU A 65 -5.50 2.20 9.06
C GLU A 65 -6.57 3.01 8.33
N TRP A 66 -6.22 3.63 7.20
CA TRP A 66 -7.16 4.37 6.36
C TRP A 66 -8.33 3.50 5.90
N LEU A 67 -8.05 2.25 5.52
CA LEU A 67 -9.07 1.28 5.15
C LEU A 67 -9.79 0.68 6.34
N GLN A 68 -9.43 0.97 7.60
CA GLN A 68 -9.97 0.30 8.79
C GLN A 68 -9.98 -1.22 8.62
N MET A 69 -8.82 -1.75 8.23
CA MET A 69 -8.56 -3.17 8.05
C MET A 69 -7.47 -3.57 9.04
N GLU A 70 -7.62 -4.73 9.66
CA GLU A 70 -6.55 -5.35 10.43
C GLU A 70 -5.36 -5.61 9.49
N PRO A 71 -4.15 -5.16 9.85
CA PRO A 71 -2.95 -5.56 9.14
C PRO A 71 -2.85 -7.07 9.13
N ILE A 72 -2.52 -7.65 7.99
CA ILE A 72 -2.21 -9.07 7.96
C ILE A 72 -0.86 -9.19 8.67
N SER A 73 -0.87 -9.75 9.88
CA SER A 73 0.35 -10.14 10.60
C SER A 73 1.04 -11.21 9.76
N SER A 74 1.91 -10.75 8.87
CA SER A 74 2.82 -11.57 8.11
C SER A 74 4.20 -11.31 8.69
N PRO A 75 4.95 -12.34 9.12
CA PRO A 75 6.30 -12.19 9.65
C PRO A 75 7.30 -11.60 8.64
N ALA A 76 6.87 -11.29 7.41
CA ALA A 76 7.66 -10.70 6.34
C ALA A 76 7.70 -9.15 6.34
N VAL A 77 7.02 -8.47 7.27
CA VAL A 77 6.92 -7.00 7.27
C VAL A 77 7.45 -6.40 8.56
N ASP A 78 8.67 -6.80 8.96
CA ASP A 78 9.53 -5.93 9.78
C ASP A 78 10.78 -5.49 9.01
N LEU A 79 10.62 -5.28 7.71
CA LEU A 79 11.65 -4.73 6.83
C LEU A 79 12.18 -3.39 7.35
N HIS A 80 11.44 -2.65 8.17
CA HIS A 80 11.93 -1.40 8.75
C HIS A 80 12.96 -1.66 9.86
N GLU A 81 12.68 -2.59 10.77
CA GLU A 81 13.60 -2.98 11.82
C GLU A 81 14.82 -3.73 11.24
N GLU A 82 14.61 -4.61 10.25
CA GLU A 82 15.71 -5.29 9.55
C GLU A 82 16.60 -4.32 8.76
N VAL A 83 16.03 -3.31 8.08
CA VAL A 83 16.81 -2.28 7.38
C VAL A 83 17.55 -1.38 8.37
N ALA A 84 16.96 -1.07 9.53
CA ALA A 84 17.64 -0.32 10.58
C ALA A 84 18.82 -1.12 11.16
N ALA A 85 18.63 -2.41 11.42
CA ALA A 85 19.68 -3.31 11.88
C ALA A 85 20.80 -3.46 10.84
N LEU A 86 20.46 -3.61 9.55
CA LEU A 86 21.44 -3.69 8.47
C LEU A 86 22.25 -2.40 8.32
N LYS A 87 21.62 -1.22 8.43
CA LYS A 87 22.33 0.06 8.41
C LYS A 87 23.33 0.18 9.55
N LEU A 88 22.97 -0.30 10.74
CA LEU A 88 23.87 -0.31 11.89
C LEU A 88 25.07 -1.23 11.66
N VAL A 89 24.84 -2.43 11.15
CA VAL A 89 25.92 -3.40 10.84
C VAL A 89 26.86 -2.86 9.75
N VAL A 90 26.33 -2.20 8.72
CA VAL A 90 27.14 -1.58 7.67
C VAL A 90 28.03 -0.46 8.25
N ALA A 91 27.50 0.39 9.12
CA ALA A 91 28.28 1.44 9.76
C ALA A 91 29.44 0.87 10.59
N GLN A 92 29.19 -0.20 11.37
CA GLN A 92 30.21 -0.87 12.17
C GLN A 92 31.31 -1.53 11.31
N LEU A 93 30.94 -2.15 10.19
CA LEU A 93 31.91 -2.73 9.26
C LEU A 93 32.77 -1.66 8.57
N GLN A 94 32.20 -0.49 8.26
CA GLN A 94 32.95 0.62 7.67
C GLN A 94 33.98 1.20 8.66
N GLU A 95 33.62 1.33 9.93
CA GLU A 95 34.55 1.77 10.98
C GLU A 95 35.67 0.75 11.21
N ALA A 96 35.36 -0.55 11.23
CA ALA A 96 36.35 -1.61 11.40
C ALA A 96 37.33 -1.75 10.22
N LEU A 97 36.92 -1.36 9.01
CA LEU A 97 37.78 -1.37 7.82
C LEU A 97 38.65 -0.10 7.71
N ALA A 98 38.26 0.98 8.38
CA ALA A 98 38.99 2.25 8.39
C ALA A 98 40.01 2.36 9.54
N ALA A 99 40.04 1.38 10.45
CA ALA A 99 40.99 1.25 11.56
C ALA A 99 42.16 0.32 11.20
#